data_AF-A0A1C6HHX9-F1
#
_entry.id   AF-A0A1C6HHX9-F1
#
_cell.length_a   1.000
_cell.length_b   1.000
_cell.length_c   1.000
_cell.angle_alpha   90.00
_cell.angle_beta   90.00
_cell.angle_gamma   90.00
#
_symmetry.space_group_name_H-M   'P 1'
#
loop_
_entity.id
_entity.type
_entity.pdbx_description
1 polymer ?
#
loop_
_entity_poly.entity_id
_entity_poly.type
_entity_poly.pdbx_seq_one_letter_code
_entity_poly.pdbx_strand_id
1 'polypeptide(L)'
;MTHLNIPVGISDFAEIRQNGYYYVDKTGLIAEVLKAQAVKVTLITRPRRFGKTLGMSTLENFFSIRKDSAVLFQGLGIMNASALCQKWMNQCPTIFLSFKDVDGLTFDSAYGMLEATIAELFRKYTDLLDSENVNDYDKEAL
;
A
#
# COMPACT_ATOMS: atom_id res chain seq x y z
N MET A 1 12.98 6.10 31.67
CA MET A 1 12.69 5.27 30.50
C MET A 1 11.61 5.96 29.70
N THR A 2 11.82 6.22 28.41
CA THR A 2 10.76 6.73 27.52
C THR A 2 9.75 5.62 27.27
N HIS A 3 8.48 5.87 27.56
CA HIS A 3 7.40 4.91 27.32
C HIS A 3 7.11 4.85 25.81
N LEU A 4 7.59 3.79 25.14
CA LEU A 4 7.37 3.59 23.72
C LEU A 4 5.96 3.03 23.49
N ASN A 5 5.14 3.74 22.72
CA ASN A 5 3.81 3.26 22.34
C ASN A 5 3.93 2.27 21.17
N ILE A 6 4.08 0.98 21.45
CA ILE A 6 4.36 -0.05 20.44
C ILE A 6 3.05 -0.50 19.78
N PRO A 7 2.90 -0.35 18.44
CA PRO A 7 1.68 -0.69 17.72
C PRO A 7 1.59 -2.21 17.45
N VAL A 8 1.23 -3.01 18.46
CA VAL A 8 1.09 -4.47 18.28
C VAL A 8 -0.14 -4.79 17.44
N GLY A 9 0.05 -5.50 16.33
CA GLY A 9 -1.05 -5.94 15.44
C GLY A 9 -1.45 -4.91 14.37
N ILE A 10 -1.05 -3.65 14.52
CA ILE A 10 -1.30 -2.60 13.53
C ILE A 10 -0.22 -2.70 12.43
N SER A 11 -0.67 -2.73 11.19
CA SER A 11 0.22 -2.75 10.01
C SER A 11 -0.14 -1.67 8.99
N ASP A 12 -1.05 -0.77 9.34
CA ASP A 12 -1.33 0.40 8.51
C ASP A 12 -0.33 1.52 8.83
N PHE A 13 0.34 2.01 7.79
CA PHE A 13 1.34 3.07 7.92
C PHE A 13 0.70 4.39 8.35
N ALA A 14 -0.47 4.74 7.81
CA ALA A 14 -1.11 6.01 8.13
C ALA A 14 -1.58 6.03 9.58
N GLU A 15 -2.21 4.95 10.04
CA GLU A 15 -2.63 4.78 11.44
C GLU A 15 -1.43 4.90 12.40
N ILE A 16 -0.30 4.26 12.07
CA ILE A 16 0.92 4.35 12.87
C ILE A 16 1.43 5.80 12.98
N ARG A 17 1.45 6.52 11.85
CA ARG A 17 1.98 7.89 11.79
C ARG A 17 1.04 8.90 12.43
N GLN A 18 -0.27 8.80 12.19
CA GLN A 18 -1.29 9.73 12.71
C GLN A 18 -1.46 9.61 14.22
N ASN A 19 -1.41 8.40 14.76
CA ASN A 19 -1.60 8.15 16.19
C ASN A 19 -0.30 8.25 17.01
N GLY A 20 0.82 8.65 16.40
CA GLY A 20 2.09 8.83 17.09
C GLY A 20 2.68 7.54 17.67
N TYR A 21 2.35 6.39 17.08
CA TYR A 21 2.91 5.10 17.50
C TYR A 21 4.40 5.02 17.18
N TYR A 22 5.13 4.19 17.93
CA TYR A 22 6.53 3.91 17.65
C TYR A 22 6.68 3.28 16.26
N TYR A 23 7.46 3.94 15.40
CA TYR A 23 7.71 3.52 14.02
C TYR A 23 9.21 3.42 13.79
N VAL A 24 9.66 2.25 13.34
CA VAL A 24 11.02 2.06 12.84
C VAL A 24 11.04 2.46 11.37
N ASP A 25 11.74 3.54 11.06
CA ASP A 25 11.83 4.04 9.70
C ASP A 25 12.55 3.08 8.77
N LYS A 26 11.81 2.60 7.77
CA LYS A 26 12.31 1.76 6.67
C LYS A 26 12.01 2.38 5.30
N THR A 27 11.68 3.66 5.26
CA THR A 27 11.27 4.36 4.03
C THR A 27 12.39 4.47 3.00
N GLY A 28 13.66 4.26 3.41
CA GLY A 28 14.78 4.11 2.48
C GLY A 28 14.59 2.98 1.46
N LEU A 29 13.78 1.96 1.76
CA LEU A 29 13.41 0.91 0.80
C LEU A 29 12.74 1.48 -0.46
N ILE A 30 11.96 2.57 -0.34
CA ILE A 30 11.30 3.21 -1.48
C ILE A 30 12.34 3.70 -2.49
N ALA A 31 13.41 4.33 -1.99
CA ALA A 31 14.49 4.82 -2.85
C ALA A 31 15.20 3.67 -3.58
N GLU A 32 15.44 2.55 -2.89
CA GLU A 32 16.07 1.36 -3.50
C GLU A 32 15.18 0.72 -4.57
N VAL A 33 13.87 0.62 -4.32
CA VAL A 33 12.90 0.14 -5.31
C VAL A 33 12.87 1.03 -6.55
N LEU A 34 12.93 2.36 -6.38
CA LEU A 34 12.88 3.32 -7.49
C LEU A 34 14.20 3.46 -8.27
N LYS A 35 15.35 3.17 -7.66
CA LYS A 35 16.65 3.19 -8.36
C LYS A 35 16.79 2.04 -9.37
N ALA A 36 16.05 0.95 -9.19
CA ALA A 36 16.12 -0.22 -10.03
C ALA A 36 15.33 -0.02 -11.35
N GLN A 37 15.78 0.91 -12.20
CA GLN A 37 15.07 1.36 -13.41
C GLN A 37 14.75 0.25 -14.43
N ALA A 38 15.42 -0.89 -14.36
CA ALA A 38 15.20 -2.04 -15.25
C ALA A 38 14.29 -3.14 -14.64
N VAL A 39 13.76 -2.95 -13.43
CA VAL A 39 12.97 -3.97 -12.72
C VAL A 39 11.48 -3.75 -12.99
N LYS A 40 10.87 -4.69 -13.72
CA LYS A 40 9.41 -4.70 -13.96
C LYS A 40 8.62 -5.25 -12.77
N VAL A 41 9.23 -6.17 -12.01
CA VAL A 41 8.58 -6.87 -10.88
C VAL A 41 9.56 -6.98 -9.73
N THR A 42 9.16 -6.47 -8.57
CA THR A 42 9.94 -6.55 -7.33
C THR A 42 9.33 -7.61 -6.41
N LEU A 43 10.10 -8.65 -6.10
CA LEU A 43 9.71 -9.68 -5.13
C LEU A 43 10.32 -9.39 -3.75
N ILE A 44 9.46 -9.11 -2.76
CA ILE A 44 9.88 -9.01 -1.36
C ILE A 44 9.70 -10.38 -0.70
N THR A 45 10.81 -11.11 -0.52
CA THR A 45 10.81 -12.47 0.05
C THR A 45 10.41 -12.48 1.54
N ARG A 46 10.14 -13.66 2.13
CA ARG A 46 9.54 -13.78 3.48
C ARG A 46 10.54 -14.01 4.65
N PRO A 47 11.39 -13.05 5.07
CA PRO A 47 11.88 -13.05 6.44
C PRO A 47 10.70 -12.83 7.42
N ARG A 48 10.56 -13.69 8.43
CA ARG A 48 9.45 -13.58 9.41
C ARG A 48 9.59 -12.27 10.21
N ARG A 49 8.46 -11.62 10.53
CA ARG A 49 8.40 -10.38 11.35
C ARG A 49 9.16 -9.16 10.80
N PHE A 50 9.49 -9.16 9.51
CA PHE A 50 10.22 -8.03 8.90
C PHE A 50 9.36 -6.79 8.61
N GLY A 51 8.05 -6.84 8.89
CA GLY A 51 7.13 -5.71 8.66
C GLY A 51 6.72 -5.55 7.21
N LYS A 52 6.57 -6.65 6.45
CA LYS A 52 6.21 -6.59 5.02
C LYS A 52 4.86 -5.92 4.77
N THR A 53 3.83 -6.29 5.54
CA THR A 53 2.50 -5.67 5.42
C THR A 53 2.58 -4.16 5.66
N LEU A 54 3.28 -3.74 6.71
CA LEU A 54 3.57 -2.33 6.97
C LEU A 54 4.37 -1.67 5.85
N GLY A 55 5.36 -2.36 5.28
CA GLY A 55 6.11 -1.89 4.12
C GLY A 55 5.22 -1.68 2.89
N MET A 56 4.30 -2.60 2.62
CA MET A 56 3.34 -2.48 1.51
C MET A 56 2.36 -1.32 1.75
N SER A 57 1.84 -1.14 2.97
CA SER A 57 1.03 0.03 3.33
C SER A 57 1.83 1.34 3.20
N THR A 58 3.11 1.33 3.60
CA THR A 58 4.03 2.48 3.38
C THR A 58 4.15 2.82 1.89
N LEU A 59 4.34 1.82 1.03
CA LEU A 59 4.43 2.00 -0.42
C LEU A 59 3.12 2.53 -1.02
N GLU A 60 1.98 1.97 -0.61
CA GLU A 60 0.66 2.46 -1.06
C GLU A 60 0.45 3.93 -0.68
N ASN A 61 0.76 4.30 0.57
CA ASN A 61 0.71 5.69 1.00
C ASN A 61 1.66 6.55 0.17
N PHE A 62 2.90 6.12 -0.05
CA PHE A 62 3.88 6.90 -0.81
C PHE A 62 3.46 7.14 -2.26
N PHE A 63 2.95 6.13 -2.97
CA PHE A 63 2.73 6.22 -4.43
C PHE A 63 1.34 6.73 -4.83
N SER A 64 0.29 6.41 -4.07
CA SER A 64 -1.09 6.55 -4.53
C SER A 64 -1.51 7.99 -4.80
N ILE A 65 -2.00 8.29 -6.02
CA ILE A 65 -2.65 9.57 -6.36
C ILE A 65 -3.96 9.82 -5.61
N ARG A 66 -4.57 8.76 -5.04
CA ARG A 66 -5.84 8.88 -4.30
C ARG A 66 -5.62 9.20 -2.81
N LYS A 67 -4.38 9.49 -2.41
CA LYS A 67 -3.99 9.82 -1.04
C LYS A 67 -3.22 11.13 -1.02
N ASP A 68 -3.49 11.98 -0.04
CA ASP A 68 -2.64 13.13 0.31
C ASP A 68 -1.87 12.77 1.59
N SER A 69 -0.71 12.14 1.40
CA SER A 69 0.01 11.46 2.48
C SER A 69 1.37 12.05 2.80
N ALA A 70 1.76 13.12 2.11
CA ALA A 70 3.09 13.73 2.22
C ALA A 70 3.44 14.09 3.69
N VAL A 71 2.45 14.55 4.45
CA VAL A 71 2.61 14.86 5.89
C VAL A 71 3.04 13.65 6.71
N LEU A 72 2.60 12.43 6.36
CA LEU A 72 2.93 11.21 7.09
C LEU A 72 4.41 10.83 6.96
N PHE A 73 5.07 11.29 5.90
CA PHE A 73 6.49 11.04 5.63
C PHE A 73 7.43 12.07 6.26
N GLN A 74 6.92 13.16 6.85
CA GLN A 74 7.76 14.16 7.49
C GLN A 74 8.66 13.53 8.56
N GLY A 75 9.94 13.90 8.52
CA GLY A 75 10.97 13.36 9.42
C GLY A 75 11.44 11.94 9.11
N LEU A 76 10.94 11.29 8.05
CA LEU A 76 11.42 9.98 7.60
C LEU A 76 12.51 10.11 6.52
N GLY A 77 13.38 9.11 6.44
CA GLY A 77 14.59 9.11 5.62
C GLY A 77 14.35 9.29 4.12
N ILE A 78 13.20 8.84 3.59
CA ILE A 78 12.84 9.06 2.17
C ILE A 78 12.75 10.55 1.81
N MET A 79 12.42 11.42 2.76
CA MET A 79 12.31 12.87 2.52
C MET A 79 13.64 13.50 2.13
N ASN A 80 14.77 12.85 2.44
CA ASN A 80 16.09 13.30 2.00
C ASN A 80 16.31 13.10 0.49
N ALA A 81 15.51 12.26 -0.17
CA ALA A 81 15.53 12.06 -1.62
C ALA A 81 14.47 12.94 -2.30
N SER A 82 14.64 14.26 -2.21
CA SER A 82 13.67 15.27 -2.69
C SER A 82 13.25 15.06 -4.15
N ALA A 83 14.20 14.75 -5.05
CA ALA A 83 13.92 14.49 -6.45
C ALA A 83 13.03 13.25 -6.67
N LEU A 84 13.19 12.21 -5.84
CA LEU A 84 12.32 11.03 -5.90
C LEU A 84 10.93 11.36 -5.35
N CYS A 85 10.86 12.11 -4.25
CA CYS A 85 9.59 12.52 -3.67
C CYS A 85 8.79 13.38 -4.66
N GLN A 86 9.41 14.38 -5.28
CA GLN A 86 8.74 15.24 -6.27
C GLN A 86 8.22 14.45 -7.47
N LYS A 87 8.96 13.42 -7.91
CA LYS A 87 8.60 12.65 -9.09
C LYS A 87 7.53 11.57 -8.82
N TRP A 88 7.53 10.97 -7.64
CA TRP A 88 6.78 9.74 -7.39
C TRP A 88 5.77 9.82 -6.24
N MET A 89 5.95 10.73 -5.28
CA MET A 89 5.09 10.80 -4.11
C MET A 89 3.68 11.25 -4.49
N ASN A 90 2.69 10.39 -4.22
CA ASN A 90 1.30 10.58 -4.58
C ASN A 90 1.10 10.91 -6.08
N GLN A 91 1.95 10.35 -6.96
CA GLN A 91 1.92 10.56 -8.42
C GLN A 91 1.54 9.32 -9.23
N CYS A 92 1.30 8.16 -8.60
CA CYS A 92 1.00 6.92 -9.30
C CYS A 92 -0.41 6.38 -9.02
N PRO A 93 -1.18 5.98 -10.04
CA PRO A 93 -2.33 5.11 -9.86
C PRO A 93 -1.88 3.83 -9.14
N THR A 94 -2.34 3.64 -7.91
CA THR A 94 -1.87 2.55 -7.05
C THR A 94 -3.05 1.70 -6.61
N ILE A 95 -2.92 0.39 -6.82
CA ILE A 95 -3.84 -0.64 -6.36
C ILE A 95 -3.15 -1.41 -5.24
N PHE A 96 -3.83 -1.51 -4.10
CA PHE A 96 -3.39 -2.34 -2.98
C PHE A 96 -4.36 -3.51 -2.83
N LEU A 97 -3.83 -4.73 -2.94
CA LEU A 97 -4.58 -5.97 -2.76
C LEU A 97 -3.82 -6.85 -1.77
N SER A 98 -4.51 -7.32 -0.75
CA SER A 98 -3.95 -8.18 0.29
C SER A 98 -4.83 -9.39 0.47
N PHE A 99 -4.24 -10.59 0.37
CA PHE A 99 -4.91 -11.85 0.70
C PHE A 99 -4.60 -12.31 2.13
N LYS A 100 -4.13 -11.41 3.00
CA LYS A 100 -3.78 -11.73 4.39
C LYS A 100 -4.96 -12.36 5.14
N ASP A 101 -6.16 -11.85 4.88
CA ASP A 101 -7.37 -12.21 5.62
C ASP A 101 -8.27 -13.17 4.81
N VAL A 102 -7.77 -13.65 3.66
CA VAL A 102 -8.39 -14.75 2.89
C VAL A 102 -7.96 -16.07 3.54
N ASP A 103 -8.88 -16.69 4.25
CA ASP A 103 -8.73 -17.97 4.94
C ASP A 103 -9.99 -18.84 4.75
N GLY A 104 -10.04 -20.05 5.31
CA GLY A 104 -11.22 -20.88 5.25
C GLY A 104 -10.98 -22.30 5.73
N LEU A 105 -11.97 -22.86 6.44
CA LEU A 105 -11.91 -24.26 6.86
C LEU A 105 -12.09 -25.23 5.68
N THR A 106 -12.68 -24.75 4.57
CA THR A 106 -12.84 -25.48 3.31
C THR A 106 -12.37 -24.64 2.13
N PHE A 107 -12.06 -25.31 1.02
CA PHE A 107 -11.73 -24.63 -0.25
C PHE A 107 -12.82 -23.63 -0.65
N ASP A 108 -14.09 -24.03 -0.62
CA ASP A 108 -15.21 -23.17 -1.03
C ASP A 108 -15.31 -21.91 -0.16
N SER A 109 -15.09 -22.04 1.16
CA SER A 109 -15.09 -20.89 2.05
C SER A 109 -13.93 -19.92 1.77
N ALA A 110 -12.72 -20.44 1.51
CA ALA A 110 -11.57 -19.63 1.15
C ALA A 110 -11.72 -18.99 -0.23
N TYR A 111 -12.30 -19.71 -1.19
CA TYR A 111 -12.61 -19.21 -2.51
C TYR A 111 -13.63 -18.07 -2.45
N GLY A 112 -14.71 -18.23 -1.69
CA GLY A 112 -15.68 -17.16 -1.48
C GLY A 112 -15.07 -15.91 -0.84
N MET A 113 -14.13 -16.06 0.10
CA MET A 113 -13.41 -14.90 0.68
C MET A 113 -12.45 -14.25 -0.31
N LEU A 114 -11.81 -15.02 -1.18
CA LEU A 114 -11.01 -14.49 -2.27
C LEU A 114 -11.87 -13.65 -3.24
N GLU A 115 -13.01 -14.18 -3.66
CA GLU A 115 -13.97 -13.47 -4.52
C GLU A 115 -14.45 -12.18 -3.85
N ALA A 116 -14.83 -12.25 -2.58
CA ALA A 116 -15.25 -11.07 -1.82
C ALA A 116 -14.15 -10.01 -1.75
N THR A 117 -12.90 -10.40 -1.49
CA THR A 117 -11.75 -9.49 -1.42
C THR A 117 -11.50 -8.79 -2.77
N ILE A 118 -11.59 -9.53 -3.87
CA ILE A 118 -11.45 -8.96 -5.21
C ILE A 118 -12.63 -8.03 -5.53
N ALA A 119 -13.86 -8.45 -5.23
CA ALA A 119 -15.05 -7.63 -5.46
C ALA A 119 -15.03 -6.32 -4.66
N GLU A 120 -14.57 -6.34 -3.40
CA GLU A 120 -14.37 -5.13 -2.61
C GLU A 120 -13.32 -4.20 -3.22
N LEU A 121 -12.24 -4.76 -3.78
CA LEU A 121 -11.27 -3.96 -4.51
C LEU A 121 -11.93 -3.25 -5.68
N PHE A 122 -12.71 -3.93 -6.52
CA PHE A 122 -13.43 -3.29 -7.63
C PHE A 122 -14.38 -2.20 -7.15
N ARG A 123 -15.17 -2.47 -6.09
CA ARG A 123 -16.08 -1.49 -5.49
C ARG A 123 -15.37 -0.21 -5.03
N LYS A 124 -14.12 -0.30 -4.55
CA LYS A 124 -13.32 0.87 -4.15
C LYS A 124 -13.03 1.83 -5.32
N TYR A 125 -13.07 1.35 -6.56
CA TYR A 125 -12.74 2.12 -7.76
C TYR A 125 -13.93 2.27 -8.73
N THR A 126 -15.17 2.05 -8.28
CA THR A 126 -16.37 2.18 -9.12
C THR A 126 -16.51 3.57 -9.75
N ASP A 127 -15.98 4.61 -9.11
CA ASP A 127 -15.92 5.98 -9.66
C ASP A 127 -15.15 6.07 -10.99
N LEU A 128 -14.27 5.11 -11.28
CA LEU A 128 -13.57 5.06 -12.57
C LEU A 128 -14.51 4.72 -13.73
N LEU A 129 -15.70 4.13 -13.48
CA LEU A 129 -16.67 3.85 -14.53
C LEU A 129 -17.30 5.11 -15.13
N ASP A 130 -17.31 6.20 -14.36
CA ASP A 130 -17.77 7.50 -14.83
C ASP A 130 -16.70 8.25 -15.65
N SER A 131 -15.48 7.70 -15.73
CA SER A 131 -14.38 8.29 -16.49
C SER A 131 -14.64 8.22 -18.00
N GLU A 132 -14.38 9.32 -18.69
CA GLU A 132 -14.40 9.38 -20.16
C GLU A 132 -13.34 8.46 -20.80
N ASN A 133 -12.33 8.03 -20.02
CA ASN A 133 -11.28 7.13 -20.49
C ASN A 133 -11.64 5.64 -20.38
N VAL A 134 -12.81 5.31 -19.84
CA VAL A 134 -13.32 3.93 -19.79
C VAL A 134 -14.38 3.78 -20.87
N ASN A 135 -14.13 2.88 -21.82
CA ASN A 135 -15.06 2.62 -22.93
C ASN A 135 -16.26 1.78 -22.47
N ASP A 136 -17.33 1.78 -23.26
CA ASP A 136 -18.58 1.09 -22.90
C ASP A 136 -18.42 -0.44 -22.75
N TYR A 137 -17.51 -1.05 -23.51
CA TYR A 137 -17.21 -2.48 -23.38
C TYR A 137 -16.62 -2.82 -22.01
N ASP A 138 -15.68 -2.00 -21.52
CA ASP A 138 -15.09 -2.17 -20.20
C ASP A 138 -16.10 -1.89 -19.07
N LYS A 139 -17.14 -1.07 -19.32
CA LYS A 139 -18.24 -0.83 -18.38
C LYS A 139 -19.21 -1.99 -18.30
N GLU A 140 -19.50 -2.64 -19.43
CA GLU A 140 -20.42 -3.78 -19.50
C GLU A 140 -19.80 -5.09 -18.99
N ALA A 141 -18.48 -5.20 -18.96
CA ALA A 141 -17.75 -6.39 -18.49
C ALA A 141 -17.64 -6.51 -16.96
N LEU A 142 -18.18 -5.56 -16.21
CA LEU A 142 -18.16 -5.48 -14.74
C LEU A 142 -19.51 -5.83 -14.11
#